data_AF-A0AAN7C3Z4-F1
#
_entry.id   AF-A0AAN7C3Z4-F1
#
_cell.length_a   1.000
_cell.length_b   1.000
_cell.length_c   1.000
_cell.angle_alpha   90.00
_cell.angle_beta   90.00
_cell.angle_gamma   90.00
#
_symmetry.space_group_name_H-M   'P 1'
#
loop_
_entity.id
_entity.type
_entity.pdbx_description
1 polymer ?
#
loop_
_entity_poly.entity_id
_entity_poly.type
_entity_poly.pdbx_seq_one_letter_code
_entity_poly.pdbx_strand_id
1 'polypeptide(L)'
;MAPSSMSSSSSTVLSDRSTVVAPARDSYLSIRDIGVFHDFHPSAEDPSGAGVTTDCNGIPVFTDVISFCDYLTNLAASYGDDAVKGTTIDAICDELRRRFKIPYSKALAYINEAEFTYDDLINGKHITAFMRLIMRNAKALDMSRRLQLVFAYEALDHRIQRHLESPTETTEVHTFFSAK
;
A
#
# COMPACT_ATOMS: atom_id res chain seq x y z
N MET A 1 4.33 27.37 92.44
CA MET A 1 3.42 26.21 92.56
C MET A 1 3.15 25.68 91.16
N ALA A 2 3.56 24.45 90.88
CA ALA A 2 3.20 23.69 89.67
C ALA A 2 1.77 23.09 89.86
N PRO A 3 1.08 22.43 88.88
CA PRO A 3 1.69 21.67 87.77
C PRO A 3 0.89 21.47 86.44
N SER A 4 1.54 20.73 85.52
CA SER A 4 1.01 19.73 84.56
C SER A 4 0.35 20.09 83.21
N SER A 5 1.13 19.82 82.14
CA SER A 5 0.89 18.93 80.98
C SER A 5 -0.50 18.86 80.31
N MET A 6 -0.57 19.09 78.98
CA MET A 6 -1.26 18.22 78.01
C MET A 6 -0.80 18.51 76.57
N SER A 7 -0.54 17.43 75.83
CA SER A 7 -0.31 17.30 74.39
C SER A 7 -1.49 17.76 73.53
N SER A 8 -1.26 18.19 72.28
CA SER A 8 -1.91 17.63 71.07
C SER A 8 -1.51 18.36 69.79
N SER A 9 -1.23 17.56 68.77
CA SER A 9 -1.01 17.91 67.37
C SER A 9 -2.30 18.37 66.68
N SER A 10 -2.20 19.29 65.73
CA SER A 10 -3.20 19.58 64.68
C SER A 10 -2.41 20.13 63.50
N SER A 11 -2.25 19.46 62.36
CA SER A 11 -3.21 18.88 61.41
C SER A 11 -4.15 19.93 60.84
N THR A 12 -3.90 20.33 59.58
CA THR A 12 -4.87 20.32 58.46
C THR A 12 -4.21 20.96 57.23
N VAL A 13 -3.79 20.13 56.29
CA VAL A 13 -3.45 20.55 54.92
C VAL A 13 -4.14 19.59 53.97
N LEU A 14 -5.14 20.16 53.30
CA LEU A 14 -5.65 19.87 51.96
C LEU A 14 -6.17 18.48 51.58
N SER A 15 -7.46 18.53 51.26
CA SER A 15 -8.04 18.10 49.98
C SER A 15 -8.19 16.61 49.73
N ASP A 16 -9.37 16.17 50.15
CA ASP A 16 -10.17 15.12 49.54
C ASP A 16 -10.27 15.31 48.01
N ARG A 17 -9.69 14.38 47.25
CA ARG A 17 -9.98 14.19 45.84
C ARG A 17 -9.83 12.70 45.50
N SER A 18 -10.89 11.96 45.78
CA SER A 18 -11.37 10.78 45.05
C SER A 18 -10.30 10.07 44.20
N THR A 19 -9.68 9.06 44.79
CA THR A 19 -8.78 8.10 44.15
C THR A 19 -9.53 7.25 43.12
N VAL A 20 -9.45 7.65 41.85
CA VAL A 20 -9.58 6.69 40.74
C VAL A 20 -8.29 5.88 40.75
N VAL A 21 -8.37 4.61 41.17
CA VAL A 21 -7.25 3.67 41.12
C VAL A 21 -6.95 3.42 39.65
N ALA A 22 -5.91 4.09 39.13
CA ALA A 22 -5.33 3.74 37.85
C ALA A 22 -4.72 2.33 37.96
N PRO A 23 -5.01 1.41 37.02
CA PRO A 23 -4.33 0.12 37.01
C PRO A 23 -2.82 0.35 36.78
N ALA A 24 -2.03 -0.44 37.50
CA ALA A 24 -0.58 -0.36 37.60
C ALA A 24 0.09 -0.20 36.22
N ARG A 25 0.90 0.86 36.08
CA ARG A 25 1.75 1.17 34.93
C ARG A 25 3.04 0.34 34.92
N ASP A 26 2.93 -0.97 35.08
CA ASP A 26 4.09 -1.86 35.00
C ASP A 26 3.94 -2.83 33.82
N SER A 27 4.28 -2.32 32.65
CA SER A 27 4.92 -3.02 31.52
C SER A 27 4.97 -2.05 30.34
N TYR A 28 5.91 -1.11 30.36
CA TYR A 28 6.29 -0.42 29.13
C TYR A 28 6.88 -1.49 28.20
N LEU A 29 6.08 -2.00 27.27
CA LEU A 29 6.62 -2.67 26.09
C LEU A 29 7.64 -1.71 25.50
N SER A 30 8.88 -2.15 25.43
CA SER A 30 9.94 -1.37 24.80
C SER A 30 9.47 -1.05 23.38
N ILE A 31 9.80 0.13 22.85
CA ILE A 31 9.58 0.45 21.44
C ILE A 31 10.27 -0.58 20.51
N ARG A 32 11.18 -1.41 21.06
CA ARG A 32 11.77 -2.58 20.38
C ARG A 32 10.91 -3.85 20.41
N ASP A 33 9.96 -3.97 21.34
CA ASP A 33 8.99 -5.07 21.45
C ASP A 33 7.76 -4.84 20.57
N ILE A 34 7.52 -3.58 20.18
CA ILE A 34 6.62 -3.22 19.08
C ILE A 34 7.44 -3.44 17.81
N GLY A 35 7.37 -4.66 17.28
CA GLY A 35 8.19 -5.16 16.18
C GLY A 35 8.51 -4.11 15.13
N VAL A 36 9.81 -3.89 14.92
CA VAL A 36 10.31 -3.30 13.69
C VAL A 36 9.73 -4.13 12.54
N PHE A 37 8.97 -3.47 11.67
CA PHE A 37 8.15 -4.00 10.57
C PHE A 37 8.85 -5.05 9.69
N HIS A 38 8.90 -6.29 10.16
CA HIS A 38 9.34 -7.47 9.42
C HIS A 38 8.15 -8.19 8.73
N ASP A 39 6.94 -7.64 8.82
CA ASP A 39 5.72 -8.45 8.77
C ASP A 39 4.84 -8.25 7.52
N PHE A 40 5.23 -7.41 6.55
CA PHE A 40 4.48 -7.30 5.28
C PHE A 40 5.21 -8.01 4.13
N HIS A 41 4.87 -9.28 3.90
CA HIS A 41 5.43 -10.09 2.81
C HIS A 41 4.35 -10.56 1.83
N PRO A 42 3.93 -9.72 0.86
CA PRO A 42 2.90 -10.07 -0.12
C PRO A 42 3.32 -11.14 -1.15
N SER A 43 4.50 -11.74 -1.02
CA SER A 43 4.89 -12.95 -1.79
C SER A 43 4.91 -14.23 -0.96
N ALA A 44 4.63 -14.17 0.35
CA ALA A 44 4.45 -15.39 1.10
C ALA A 44 3.22 -16.11 0.54
N GLU A 45 3.34 -17.42 0.34
CA GLU A 45 2.20 -18.23 -0.07
C GLU A 45 1.16 -18.19 1.04
N ASP A 46 0.00 -17.61 0.73
CA ASP A 46 -1.16 -17.61 1.59
C ASP A 46 -2.19 -18.59 1.02
N PRO A 47 -2.11 -19.89 1.37
CA PRO A 47 -3.07 -20.88 0.90
C PRO A 47 -4.49 -20.63 1.41
N SER A 48 -4.66 -19.79 2.45
CA SER A 48 -5.97 -19.46 3.02
C SER A 48 -6.65 -18.30 2.30
N GLY A 49 -5.87 -17.42 1.65
CA GLY A 49 -6.35 -16.18 1.04
C GLY A 49 -6.88 -15.15 2.04
N ALA A 50 -6.58 -15.31 3.34
CA ALA A 50 -7.01 -14.40 4.40
C ALA A 50 -6.21 -13.07 4.42
N GLY A 51 -5.14 -12.97 3.64
CA GLY A 51 -4.28 -11.80 3.60
C GLY A 51 -3.31 -11.71 4.78
N VAL A 52 -3.24 -12.75 5.59
CA VAL A 52 -2.33 -12.89 6.73
C VAL A 52 -1.94 -14.37 6.89
N THR A 53 -0.67 -14.60 7.11
CA THR A 53 -0.07 -15.90 7.40
C THR A 53 0.75 -15.79 8.68
N THR A 54 1.43 -16.84 9.11
CA THR A 54 2.39 -16.79 10.22
C THR A 54 3.74 -17.30 9.76
N ASP A 55 4.82 -16.62 10.15
CA ASP A 55 6.18 -17.10 9.90
C ASP A 55 6.53 -18.33 10.76
N CYS A 56 7.78 -18.81 10.63
CA CYS A 56 8.28 -19.95 11.41
C CYS A 56 8.37 -19.67 12.93
N ASN A 57 8.25 -18.42 13.36
CA ASN A 57 8.26 -18.00 14.76
C ASN A 57 6.84 -17.71 15.29
N GLY A 58 5.80 -17.91 14.47
CA GLY A 58 4.41 -17.60 14.83
C GLY A 58 4.07 -16.11 14.78
N ILE A 59 4.92 -15.29 14.16
CA ILE A 59 4.68 -13.86 13.97
C ILE A 59 3.73 -13.68 12.77
N PRO A 60 2.67 -12.88 12.88
CA PRO A 60 1.77 -12.63 11.77
C PRO A 60 2.50 -11.93 10.62
N VAL A 61 2.44 -12.53 9.43
CA VAL A 61 2.99 -12.01 8.18
C VAL A 61 1.83 -11.69 7.25
N PHE A 62 1.60 -10.41 7.03
CA PHE A 62 0.56 -9.89 6.15
C PHE A 62 0.96 -10.08 4.69
N THR A 63 0.09 -10.77 3.95
CA THR A 63 0.26 -11.08 2.52
C THR A 63 -0.62 -10.20 1.64
N ASP A 64 -1.61 -9.53 2.22
CA ASP A 64 -2.51 -8.61 1.54
C ASP A 64 -2.43 -7.20 2.14
N VAL A 65 -2.58 -6.19 1.28
CA VAL A 65 -2.48 -4.79 1.70
C VAL A 65 -3.67 -4.36 2.54
N ILE A 66 -4.86 -4.92 2.32
CA ILE A 66 -6.07 -4.56 3.07
C ILE A 66 -5.94 -5.11 4.49
N SER A 67 -5.59 -6.40 4.63
CA SER A 67 -5.36 -7.01 5.95
C SER A 67 -4.26 -6.29 6.74
N PHE A 68 -3.20 -5.83 6.06
CA PHE A 68 -2.16 -5.01 6.68
C PHE A 68 -2.69 -3.63 7.12
N CYS A 69 -3.46 -2.94 6.27
CA CYS A 69 -4.06 -1.65 6.62
C CYS A 69 -5.06 -1.76 7.78
N ASP A 70 -5.84 -2.83 7.84
CA ASP A 70 -6.78 -3.10 8.94
C ASP A 70 -6.01 -3.34 10.25
N TYR A 71 -4.89 -4.07 10.20
CA TYR A 71 -4.00 -4.23 11.34
C TYR A 71 -3.45 -2.88 11.84
N LEU A 72 -2.95 -2.03 10.93
CA LEU A 72 -2.46 -0.69 11.30
C LEU A 72 -3.56 0.17 11.92
N THR A 73 -4.79 0.07 11.40
CA THR A 73 -5.94 0.80 11.92
C THR A 73 -6.30 0.34 13.34
N ASN A 74 -6.31 -0.98 13.56
CA ASN A 74 -6.56 -1.56 14.89
C ASN A 74 -5.44 -1.21 15.89
N LEU A 75 -4.19 -1.17 15.43
CA LEU A 75 -3.03 -0.80 16.23
C LEU A 75 -3.11 0.67 16.65
N ALA A 76 -3.44 1.58 15.72
CA ALA A 76 -3.69 2.99 16.02
C ALA A 76 -4.85 3.17 17.02
N ALA A 77 -5.94 2.42 16.83
CA ALA A 77 -7.09 2.48 17.72
C ALA A 77 -6.76 2.01 19.16
N SER A 78 -5.84 1.05 19.29
CA SER A 78 -5.50 0.42 20.58
C SER A 78 -4.38 1.16 21.33
N TYR A 79 -3.40 1.70 20.62
CA TYR A 79 -2.17 2.26 21.20
C TYR A 79 -1.90 3.72 20.83
N GLY A 80 -2.79 4.33 20.04
CA GLY A 80 -2.66 5.69 19.52
C GLY A 80 -1.78 5.79 18.27
N ASP A 81 -1.90 6.89 17.55
CA ASP A 81 -1.19 7.12 16.28
C ASP A 81 0.33 7.03 16.41
N ASP A 82 0.88 7.34 17.60
CA ASP A 82 2.32 7.26 17.87
C ASP A 82 2.88 5.84 17.74
N ALA A 83 2.05 4.80 17.93
CA ALA A 83 2.43 3.41 17.71
C ALA A 83 2.55 3.05 16.22
N VAL A 84 1.89 3.80 15.33
CA VAL A 84 1.91 3.59 13.87
C VAL A 84 2.99 4.45 13.18
N LYS A 85 3.38 5.56 13.81
CA LYS A 85 4.38 6.53 13.30
C LYS A 85 5.78 5.95 13.06
N GLY A 86 6.06 4.73 13.51
CA GLY A 86 7.30 3.99 13.17
C GLY A 86 7.37 3.54 11.69
N THR A 87 6.23 3.49 11.00
CA THR A 87 6.12 3.28 9.55
C THR A 87 5.67 4.58 8.91
N THR A 88 6.52 5.16 8.07
CA THR A 88 6.06 6.27 7.23
C THR A 88 5.15 5.72 6.14
N ILE A 89 4.12 6.49 5.77
CA ILE A 89 3.32 6.24 4.55
C ILE A 89 4.25 6.06 3.34
N ASP A 90 5.40 6.73 3.36
CA ASP A 90 6.46 6.60 2.36
C ASP A 90 7.03 5.18 2.29
N ALA A 91 7.29 4.50 3.41
CA ALA A 91 7.79 3.13 3.42
C ALA A 91 6.78 2.13 2.82
N ILE A 92 5.49 2.32 3.13
CA ILE A 92 4.40 1.53 2.54
C ILE A 92 4.30 1.80 1.04
N CYS A 93 4.32 3.08 0.64
CA CYS A 93 4.30 3.47 -0.76
C CYS A 93 5.52 2.93 -1.53
N ASP A 94 6.69 2.90 -0.92
CA ASP A 94 7.91 2.41 -1.53
C ASP A 94 7.90 0.89 -1.70
N GLU A 95 7.38 0.15 -0.72
CA GLU A 95 7.21 -1.31 -0.86
C GLU A 95 6.15 -1.66 -1.93
N LEU A 96 5.04 -0.91 -1.97
CA LEU A 96 4.04 -1.04 -3.04
C LEU A 96 4.64 -0.72 -4.41
N ARG A 97 5.41 0.37 -4.53
CA ARG A 97 6.14 0.71 -5.76
C ARG A 97 7.11 -0.40 -6.14
N ARG A 98 7.91 -0.92 -5.20
CA ARG A 98 8.89 -1.99 -5.46
C ARG A 98 8.22 -3.27 -5.99
N ARG A 99 7.04 -3.61 -5.46
CA ARG A 99 6.30 -4.84 -5.79
C ARG A 99 5.49 -4.73 -7.09
N PHE A 100 4.77 -3.63 -7.27
CA PHE A 100 3.86 -3.43 -8.41
C PHE A 100 4.52 -2.74 -9.61
N LYS A 101 5.72 -2.19 -9.44
CA LYS A 101 6.53 -1.72 -10.58
C LYS A 101 6.91 -2.93 -11.41
N ILE A 102 6.45 -2.90 -12.66
CA ILE A 102 6.85 -3.89 -13.66
C ILE A 102 8.37 -3.77 -13.83
N PRO A 103 9.14 -4.87 -13.68
CA PRO A 103 10.58 -4.83 -13.91
C PRO A 103 10.87 -4.38 -15.34
N TYR A 104 11.85 -3.47 -15.50
CA TYR A 104 12.21 -2.90 -16.81
C TYR A 104 12.46 -3.99 -17.87
N SER A 105 13.20 -5.04 -17.52
CA SER A 105 13.50 -6.16 -18.43
C SER A 105 12.24 -6.92 -18.87
N LYS A 106 11.28 -7.14 -17.98
CA LYS A 106 10.01 -7.80 -18.31
C LYS A 106 9.13 -6.91 -19.19
N ALA A 107 9.07 -5.62 -18.88
CA ALA A 107 8.34 -4.65 -19.69
C ALA A 107 8.92 -4.56 -21.11
N LEU A 108 10.25 -4.54 -21.24
CA LEU A 108 10.94 -4.49 -22.51
C LEU A 108 10.72 -5.77 -23.34
N ALA A 109 10.86 -6.94 -22.71
CA ALA A 109 10.60 -8.22 -23.38
C ALA A 109 9.16 -8.29 -23.90
N TYR A 110 8.18 -7.95 -23.04
CA TYR A 110 6.77 -7.92 -23.44
C TYR A 110 6.53 -6.98 -24.62
N ILE A 111 7.06 -5.76 -24.55
CA ILE A 111 6.86 -4.72 -25.58
C ILE A 111 7.47 -5.07 -26.92
N ASN A 112 8.60 -5.77 -26.95
CA ASN A 112 9.24 -6.19 -28.19
C ASN A 112 8.49 -7.32 -28.92
N GLU A 113 7.73 -8.12 -28.17
CA GLU A 113 7.00 -9.29 -28.70
C GLU A 113 5.50 -9.02 -28.88
N ALA A 114 4.98 -7.98 -28.26
CA ALA A 114 3.54 -7.75 -28.23
C ALA A 114 3.02 -7.21 -29.55
N GLU A 115 2.10 -7.96 -30.14
CA GLU A 115 1.33 -7.59 -31.31
C GLU A 115 -0.15 -7.89 -31.03
N PHE A 116 -1.04 -7.05 -31.56
CA PHE A 116 -2.48 -7.32 -31.54
C PHE A 116 -2.99 -7.49 -32.97
N THR A 117 -3.37 -8.72 -33.28
CA THR A 117 -3.70 -9.14 -34.63
C THR A 117 -5.20 -9.12 -34.90
N TYR A 118 -5.58 -9.26 -36.16
CA TYR A 118 -6.98 -9.44 -36.52
C TYR A 118 -7.59 -10.72 -35.93
N ASP A 119 -6.79 -11.78 -35.77
CA ASP A 119 -7.23 -13.02 -35.14
C ASP A 119 -7.58 -12.80 -33.66
N ASP A 120 -6.83 -11.96 -32.95
CA ASP A 120 -7.15 -11.56 -31.57
C ASP A 120 -8.53 -10.90 -31.47
N LEU A 121 -8.88 -10.07 -32.46
CA LEU A 121 -10.18 -9.43 -32.55
C LEU A 121 -11.31 -10.44 -32.82
N ILE A 122 -11.11 -11.38 -33.75
CA ILE A 122 -12.06 -12.46 -34.04
C ILE A 122 -12.29 -13.33 -32.79
N ASN A 123 -11.24 -13.57 -32.01
CA ASN A 123 -11.29 -14.31 -30.75
C ASN A 123 -11.89 -13.49 -29.59
N GLY A 124 -12.43 -12.30 -29.85
CA GLY A 124 -13.13 -11.49 -28.85
C GLY A 124 -12.22 -10.73 -27.89
N LYS A 125 -10.91 -10.61 -28.18
CA LYS A 125 -10.03 -9.76 -27.37
C LYS A 125 -10.33 -8.29 -27.64
N HIS A 126 -10.21 -7.46 -26.61
CA HIS A 126 -10.49 -6.03 -26.70
C HIS A 126 -9.22 -5.21 -26.99
N ILE A 127 -9.23 -4.44 -28.08
CA ILE A 127 -8.16 -3.52 -28.46
C ILE A 127 -7.82 -2.56 -27.32
N THR A 128 -8.83 -2.01 -26.65
CA THR A 128 -8.66 -1.06 -25.54
C THR A 128 -7.93 -1.67 -24.35
N ALA A 129 -8.19 -2.95 -24.05
CA ALA A 129 -7.49 -3.68 -22.98
C ALA A 129 -6.02 -3.91 -23.35
N PHE A 130 -5.76 -4.33 -24.60
CA PHE A 130 -4.40 -4.50 -25.11
C PHE A 130 -3.61 -3.20 -25.09
N MET A 131 -4.16 -2.11 -25.64
CA MET A 131 -3.47 -0.82 -25.70
C MET A 131 -3.13 -0.30 -24.30
N ARG A 132 -4.05 -0.40 -23.33
CA ARG A 132 -3.78 -0.03 -21.93
C ARG A 132 -2.64 -0.86 -21.33
N LEU A 133 -2.56 -2.15 -21.67
CA LEU A 133 -1.49 -3.03 -21.23
C LEU A 133 -0.13 -2.64 -21.84
N ILE A 134 -0.07 -2.31 -23.14
CA ILE A 134 1.14 -1.78 -23.78
C ILE A 134 1.57 -0.47 -23.12
N MET A 135 0.65 0.47 -22.97
CA MET A 135 0.94 1.76 -22.34
C MET A 135 1.46 1.61 -20.91
N ARG A 136 0.92 0.65 -20.14
CA ARG A 136 1.40 0.34 -18.78
C ARG A 136 2.84 -0.17 -18.78
N ASN A 137 3.19 -1.07 -19.72
CA ASN A 137 4.57 -1.55 -19.86
C ASN A 137 5.50 -0.44 -20.37
N ALA A 138 5.04 0.40 -21.30
CA ALA A 138 5.83 1.49 -21.86
C ALA A 138 6.13 2.56 -20.79
N LYS A 139 5.18 2.79 -19.88
CA LYS A 139 5.39 3.60 -18.68
C LYS A 139 6.50 3.01 -17.78
N ALA A 140 6.60 1.69 -17.67
CA ALA A 140 7.66 1.05 -16.90
C ALA A 140 9.06 1.16 -17.56
N LEU A 141 9.10 1.52 -18.85
CA LEU A 141 10.30 1.89 -19.60
C LEU A 141 10.55 3.41 -19.60
N ASP A 142 9.89 4.16 -18.71
CA ASP A 142 9.98 5.62 -18.57
C ASP A 142 9.62 6.40 -19.86
N MET A 143 8.81 5.81 -20.75
CA MET A 143 8.31 6.51 -21.94
C MET A 143 7.30 7.60 -21.55
N SER A 144 7.32 8.73 -22.27
CA SER A 144 6.30 9.78 -22.09
C SER A 144 4.90 9.28 -22.45
N ARG A 145 3.84 9.84 -21.85
CA ARG A 145 2.44 9.44 -22.11
C ARG A 145 2.09 9.47 -23.61
N ARG A 146 2.65 10.42 -24.36
CA ARG A 146 2.52 10.50 -25.83
C ARG A 146 3.14 9.27 -26.51
N LEU A 147 4.40 8.97 -26.19
CA LEU A 147 5.11 7.83 -26.77
C LEU A 147 4.45 6.51 -26.39
N GLN A 148 3.90 6.39 -25.18
CA GLN A 148 3.13 5.21 -24.77
C GLN A 148 1.93 4.96 -25.72
N LEU A 149 1.19 6.01 -26.10
CA LEU A 149 0.03 5.89 -26.97
C LEU A 149 0.43 5.56 -28.42
N VAL A 150 1.44 6.25 -28.95
CA VAL A 150 1.98 5.98 -30.29
C VAL A 150 2.48 4.54 -30.38
N PHE A 151 3.27 4.10 -29.40
CA PHE A 151 3.80 2.74 -29.35
C PHE A 151 2.67 1.69 -29.26
N ALA A 152 1.64 1.95 -28.44
CA ALA A 152 0.48 1.07 -28.34
C ALA A 152 -0.33 0.99 -29.64
N TYR A 153 -0.39 2.07 -30.42
CA TYR A 153 -1.01 2.08 -31.74
C TYR A 153 -0.16 1.31 -32.77
N GLU A 154 1.16 1.50 -32.76
CA GLU A 154 2.09 0.80 -33.66
C GLU A 154 2.12 -0.72 -33.43
N ALA A 155 1.82 -1.17 -32.20
CA ALA A 155 1.68 -2.58 -31.85
C ALA A 155 0.38 -3.24 -32.35
N LEU A 156 -0.52 -2.49 -32.99
CA LEU A 156 -1.72 -3.04 -33.64
C LEU A 156 -1.38 -3.49 -35.07
N ASP A 157 -2.01 -4.55 -35.55
CA ASP A 157 -1.92 -4.95 -36.96
C ASP A 157 -2.36 -3.80 -37.89
N HIS A 158 -1.62 -3.58 -38.98
CA HIS A 158 -1.91 -2.57 -40.01
C HIS A 158 -3.37 -2.56 -40.52
N ARG A 159 -4.05 -3.71 -40.53
CA ARG A 159 -5.47 -3.81 -40.91
C ARG A 159 -6.36 -3.11 -39.89
N ILE A 160 -6.06 -3.26 -38.60
CA ILE A 160 -6.77 -2.61 -37.49
C ILE A 160 -6.44 -1.13 -37.49
N GLN A 161 -5.16 -0.77 -37.67
CA GLN A 161 -4.71 0.61 -37.74
C GLN A 161 -5.46 1.43 -38.81
N ARG A 162 -5.78 0.85 -39.97
CA ARG A 162 -6.55 1.52 -41.04
C ARG A 162 -7.96 1.96 -40.62
N HIS A 163 -8.50 1.36 -39.56
CA HIS A 163 -9.82 1.68 -39.03
C HIS A 163 -9.76 2.62 -37.83
N LEU A 164 -8.57 3.03 -37.41
CA LEU A 164 -8.34 3.93 -36.29
C LEU A 164 -7.63 5.19 -36.78
N GLU A 165 -7.94 6.34 -36.20
CA GLU A 165 -7.17 7.54 -36.46
C GLU A 165 -5.80 7.43 -35.80
N SER A 166 -4.73 7.76 -36.52
CA SER A 166 -3.38 7.74 -35.95
C SER A 166 -3.27 8.82 -34.86
N PRO A 167 -2.75 8.48 -33.66
CA PRO A 167 -2.59 9.46 -32.59
C PRO A 167 -1.58 10.55 -33.01
N THR A 168 -2.01 11.80 -32.90
CA THR A 168 -1.19 12.99 -33.18
C THR A 168 -0.59 13.58 -31.90
N GLU A 169 0.22 14.63 -32.03
CA GLU A 169 0.89 15.27 -30.89
C GLU A 169 -0.08 15.84 -29.84
N THR A 170 -1.30 16.18 -30.23
CA THR A 170 -2.34 16.73 -29.36
C THR A 170 -3.37 15.68 -28.92
N THR A 171 -3.25 14.43 -29.39
CA THR A 171 -4.22 13.39 -29.09
C THR A 171 -4.07 12.92 -27.65
N GLU A 172 -5.05 13.25 -26.82
CA GLU A 172 -5.12 12.72 -25.47
C GLU A 172 -5.64 11.28 -25.46
N VAL A 173 -5.15 10.50 -24.51
CA VAL A 173 -5.51 9.08 -24.32
C VAL A 173 -7.02 8.90 -24.17
N HIS A 174 -7.67 9.80 -23.44
CA HIS A 174 -9.11 9.73 -23.20
C HIS A 174 -9.91 10.01 -24.49
N THR A 175 -9.45 10.98 -25.29
CA THR A 175 -10.03 11.32 -26.60
C THR A 175 -9.88 10.15 -27.57
N PHE A 176 -8.69 9.53 -27.62
CA PHE A 176 -8.42 8.38 -28.48
C PHE A 176 -9.37 7.20 -28.21
N PHE A 177 -9.62 6.88 -26.94
CA PHE A 177 -10.54 5.78 -26.58
C PHE A 177 -12.04 6.17 -26.59
N SER A 178 -12.36 7.45 -26.79
CA SER A 178 -13.73 7.95 -26.84
C SER A 178 -14.18 8.32 -28.26
N ALA A 179 -13.25 8.42 -29.21
CA ALA A 179 -13.53 8.56 -30.63
C ALA A 179 -14.30 7.31 -31.10
N LYS A 180 -15.57 7.52 -31.43
CA LYS A 180 -16.49 6.53 -31.99
C LYS A 180 -16.39 6.51 -33.50
#